data_AF-E9GAK4-F1
#
_entry.id   AF-E9GAK4-F1
#
_cell.length_a   1.000
_cell.length_b   1.000
_cell.length_c   1.000
_cell.angle_alpha   90.00
_cell.angle_beta   90.00
_cell.angle_gamma   90.00
#
_symmetry.space_group_name_H-M   'P 1'
#
loop_
_entity.id
_entity.type
_entity.pdbx_description
1 polymer ?
#
loop_
_entity_poly.entity_id
_entity_poly.type
_entity_poly.pdbx_seq_one_letter_code
_entity_poly.pdbx_strand_id
1 'polypeptide(L)'
;PQVVKRGNKKTCIDNFSLLCEELGRDLRHVSSFILSELGASGVLTKDDYPSLVLSSPGRGYISHKRIEDILRLYALEYVLCRECHSPDTILTQDDNKCFFLEC
;
A
#
# COMPACT_ATOMS: atom_id res chain seq x y z
N PRO A 1 3.54 1.68 -10.33
CA PRO A 1 4.52 1.14 -9.36
C PRO A 1 5.65 0.31 -10.02
N GLN A 2 6.91 0.71 -9.79
CA GLN A 2 8.10 -0.05 -10.19
C GLN A 2 8.38 -1.12 -9.11
N VAL A 3 8.23 -2.39 -9.47
CA VAL A 3 8.47 -3.50 -8.53
C VAL A 3 9.81 -4.15 -8.88
N VAL A 4 10.80 -3.94 -8.02
CA VAL A 4 12.15 -4.45 -8.19
C VAL A 4 12.36 -5.68 -7.31
N LYS A 5 12.93 -6.73 -7.88
CA LYS A 5 13.28 -7.95 -7.13
C LYS A 5 14.59 -7.71 -6.40
N ARG A 6 14.59 -7.72 -5.06
CA ARG A 6 15.81 -7.67 -4.24
C ARG A 6 16.11 -9.04 -3.63
N GLY A 7 16.66 -9.95 -4.42
CA GLY A 7 17.11 -11.28 -3.99
C GLY A 7 16.02 -12.37 -4.03
N ASN A 8 16.27 -13.51 -3.35
CA ASN A 8 15.50 -14.74 -3.57
C ASN A 8 14.09 -14.77 -2.94
N LYS A 9 13.78 -13.90 -1.97
CA LYS A 9 12.48 -13.90 -1.26
C LYS A 9 11.92 -12.50 -0.93
N LYS A 10 12.61 -11.43 -1.35
CA LYS A 10 12.20 -10.06 -1.04
C LYS A 10 11.81 -9.34 -2.33
N THR A 11 10.65 -8.70 -2.29
CA THR A 11 10.12 -7.85 -3.36
C THR A 11 10.17 -6.42 -2.86
N CYS A 12 10.79 -5.52 -3.61
CA CYS A 12 10.83 -4.10 -3.29
C CYS A 12 9.84 -3.36 -4.19
N ILE A 13 9.01 -2.51 -3.60
CA ILE A 13 8.22 -1.53 -4.34
C ILE A 13 8.96 -0.20 -4.21
N ASP A 14 9.62 0.19 -5.30
CA ASP A 14 10.30 1.48 -5.37
C ASP A 14 9.27 2.59 -5.59
N ASN A 15 9.57 3.80 -5.10
CA ASN A 15 8.70 4.97 -5.15
C ASN A 15 7.35 4.77 -4.43
N PHE A 16 7.36 4.07 -3.30
CA PHE A 16 6.14 3.84 -2.52
C PHE A 16 5.58 5.16 -1.93
N SER A 17 6.43 6.13 -1.58
CA SER A 17 5.98 7.49 -1.21
C SER A 17 5.17 8.16 -2.29
N LEU A 18 5.68 8.19 -3.52
CA LEU A 18 5.00 8.84 -4.64
C LEU A 18 3.62 8.23 -4.88
N LEU A 19 3.53 6.89 -4.81
CA LEU A 19 2.24 6.20 -4.91
C LEU A 19 1.27 6.61 -3.79
N CYS A 20 1.76 6.74 -2.56
CA CYS A 20 0.92 7.15 -1.43
C CYS A 20 0.50 8.62 -1.54
N GLU A 21 1.38 9.48 -2.06
CA GLU A 21 1.07 10.90 -2.35
C GLU A 21 0.04 11.04 -3.46
N GLU A 22 0.16 10.29 -4.56
CA GLU A 22 -0.85 10.25 -5.63
C GLU A 22 -2.22 9.77 -5.13
N LEU A 23 -2.25 8.86 -4.16
CA LEU A 23 -3.48 8.38 -3.54
C LEU A 23 -3.98 9.29 -2.40
N GLY A 24 -3.20 10.27 -1.95
CA GLY A 24 -3.52 11.11 -0.79
C GLY A 24 -3.63 10.32 0.52
N ARG A 25 -2.78 9.32 0.75
CA ARG A 25 -2.86 8.41 1.91
C ARG A 25 -1.55 8.28 2.67
N ASP A 26 -1.65 7.98 3.96
CA ASP A 26 -0.48 7.75 4.80
C ASP A 26 0.23 6.44 4.42
N LEU A 27 1.56 6.53 4.27
CA LEU A 27 2.46 5.42 3.96
C LEU A 27 2.28 4.21 4.89
N ARG A 28 2.05 4.43 6.19
CA ARG A 28 1.91 3.36 7.19
C ARG A 28 0.58 2.64 7.02
N HIS A 29 -0.48 3.37 6.69
CA HIS A 29 -1.79 2.78 6.43
C HIS A 29 -1.74 1.88 5.18
N VAL A 30 -1.26 2.42 4.06
CA VAL A 30 -1.14 1.69 2.80
C VAL A 30 -0.23 0.47 2.96
N SER A 31 0.92 0.62 3.62
CA SER A 31 1.84 -0.50 3.82
C SER A 31 1.24 -1.58 4.74
N SER A 32 0.59 -1.21 5.84
CA SER A 32 -0.08 -2.18 6.73
C SER A 32 -1.18 -2.96 6.01
N PHE A 33 -1.96 -2.30 5.14
CA PHE A 33 -2.97 -2.95 4.33
C PHE A 33 -2.36 -3.97 3.36
N ILE A 34 -1.35 -3.56 2.58
CA ILE A 34 -0.66 -4.44 1.64
C ILE A 34 -0.05 -5.65 2.34
N LEU A 35 0.56 -5.45 3.51
CA LEU A 35 1.15 -6.53 4.30
C LEU A 35 0.11 -7.53 4.78
N SER A 36 -1.04 -7.04 5.25
CA SER A 36 -2.14 -7.87 5.73
C SER A 36 -2.75 -8.70 4.59
N GLU A 37 -3.04 -8.07 3.45
CA GLU A 37 -3.61 -8.75 2.28
C GLU A 37 -2.65 -9.75 1.61
N LEU A 38 -1.37 -9.45 1.59
CA LEU A 38 -0.35 -10.39 1.09
C LEU A 38 -0.01 -11.49 2.09
N GLY A 39 -0.42 -11.35 3.36
CA GLY A 39 0.09 -12.15 4.47
C GLY A 39 1.62 -12.04 4.59
N ALA A 40 2.20 -10.93 4.15
CA ALA A 40 3.64 -10.72 4.09
C ALA A 40 4.10 -9.83 5.24
N SER A 41 5.38 -9.91 5.58
CA SER A 41 6.01 -8.96 6.51
C SER A 41 6.92 -8.03 5.72
N GLY A 42 6.97 -6.76 6.08
CA GLY A 42 7.78 -5.81 5.34
C GLY A 42 8.19 -4.61 6.18
N VAL A 43 9.15 -3.88 5.64
CA VAL A 43 9.75 -2.70 6.26
C VAL A 43 9.85 -1.58 5.23
N LEU A 44 9.55 -0.36 5.67
CA LEU A 44 9.82 0.84 4.91
C LEU A 44 11.30 1.18 5.05
N THR A 45 12.00 1.43 3.94
CA THR A 45 13.37 1.92 4.00
C THR A 45 13.41 3.38 4.48
N LYS A 46 14.48 3.74 5.20
CA LYS A 46 14.76 5.10 5.69
C LYS A 46 15.57 5.93 4.69
N ASP A 47 15.30 5.75 3.40
CA ASP A 47 15.95 6.55 2.35
C ASP A 47 15.13 7.83 2.10
N ASP A 48 15.70 8.80 1.37
CA ASP A 48 15.00 10.04 0.98
C ASP A 48 13.67 9.76 0.25
N TYR A 49 13.59 8.62 -0.44
CA TYR A 49 12.36 8.08 -1.03
C TYR A 49 12.05 6.72 -0.39
N PRO A 50 11.12 6.66 0.59
CA PRO A 50 10.84 5.42 1.29
C PRO A 50 10.25 4.40 0.32
N SER A 51 10.90 3.24 0.25
CA SER A 51 10.50 2.10 -0.57
C SER A 51 9.99 0.99 0.34
N LEU A 52 8.99 0.24 -0.13
CA LEU A 52 8.39 -0.83 0.67
C LEU A 52 9.06 -2.16 0.33
N VAL A 53 9.83 -2.69 1.27
CA VAL A 53 10.48 -4.00 1.15
C VAL A 53 9.57 -5.06 1.76
N LEU A 54 8.98 -5.88 0.89
CA LEU A 54 8.11 -6.99 1.24
C LEU A 54 8.91 -8.29 1.33
N SER A 55 8.66 -9.07 2.37
CA SER A 55 9.19 -10.41 2.59
C SER A 55 8.05 -11.42 2.57
N SER A 56 8.05 -12.30 1.57
CA SER A 56 7.03 -13.34 1.43
C SER A 56 7.27 -14.48 2.44
N PRO A 57 6.26 -14.95 3.19
CA PRO A 57 6.38 -16.12 4.06
C PRO A 57 6.45 -17.44 3.28
N GLY A 58 6.00 -17.43 2.01
CA GLY A 58 5.94 -18.60 1.15
C GLY A 58 7.20 -18.84 0.32
N ARG A 59 7.22 -19.97 -0.41
CA ARG A 59 8.23 -20.23 -1.45
C ARG A 59 7.85 -19.45 -2.72
N GLY A 60 8.32 -18.22 -2.86
CA GLY A 60 8.17 -17.47 -4.11
C GLY A 60 8.28 -15.96 -3.95
N TYR A 61 8.44 -15.29 -5.09
CA TYR A 61 8.36 -13.84 -5.19
C TYR A 61 6.89 -13.39 -5.29
N ILE A 62 6.61 -12.20 -4.78
CA ILE A 62 5.30 -11.56 -5.02
C ILE A 62 5.31 -11.03 -6.46
N SER A 63 4.34 -11.46 -7.26
CA SER A 63 4.20 -11.01 -8.64
C SER A 63 3.68 -9.58 -8.71
N HIS A 64 4.08 -8.85 -9.75
CA HIS A 64 3.61 -7.47 -10.00
C HIS A 64 2.07 -7.41 -10.09
N LYS A 65 1.45 -8.35 -10.81
CA LYS A 65 -0.01 -8.48 -10.90
C LYS A 65 -0.71 -8.56 -9.53
N ARG A 66 -0.15 -9.33 -8.59
CA ARG A 66 -0.76 -9.47 -7.25
C ARG A 66 -0.68 -8.17 -6.44
N ILE A 67 0.38 -7.38 -6.63
CA ILE A 67 0.50 -6.05 -6.02
C ILE A 67 -0.52 -5.10 -6.64
N GLU A 68 -0.66 -5.10 -7.96
CA GLU A 68 -1.69 -4.28 -8.63
C GLU A 68 -3.10 -4.62 -8.17
N ASP A 69 -3.44 -5.90 -8.05
CA ASP A 69 -4.77 -6.33 -7.62
C ASP A 69 -5.10 -5.83 -6.20
N ILE A 70 -4.13 -5.88 -5.27
CA ILE A 70 -4.30 -5.36 -3.91
C ILE A 70 -4.39 -3.85 -3.88
N LEU A 71 -3.60 -3.14 -4.70
CA LEU A 71 -3.69 -1.68 -4.80
C LEU A 71 -5.06 -1.24 -5.36
N ARG A 72 -5.62 -2.00 -6.31
CA ARG A 72 -6.99 -1.75 -6.80
C ARG A 72 -8.03 -1.95 -5.71
N LEU A 73 -7.92 -3.01 -4.92
CA LEU A 73 -8.81 -3.24 -3.78
C LEU A 73 -8.72 -2.10 -2.76
N TYR A 74 -7.50 -1.68 -2.43
CA TYR A 74 -7.26 -0.54 -1.54
C TYR A 74 -7.90 0.75 -2.08
N ALA A 75 -7.75 1.02 -3.38
CA ALA A 75 -8.33 2.21 -3.99
C ALA A 75 -9.87 2.20 -3.92
N LEU A 76 -10.51 1.06 -4.18
CA LEU A 76 -11.96 0.93 -4.12
C LEU A 76 -12.52 1.10 -2.70
N GLU A 77 -11.75 0.71 -1.68
CA GLU A 77 -12.23 0.65 -0.31
C GLU A 77 -11.85 1.88 0.52
N TYR A 78 -10.70 2.50 0.24
CA TYR A 78 -10.11 3.59 1.05
C TYR A 78 -9.76 4.86 0.27
N VAL A 79 -9.94 4.92 -1.05
CA VAL A 79 -9.59 6.11 -1.86
C VAL A 79 -10.79 6.64 -2.63
N LEU A 80 -11.60 5.76 -3.21
CA LEU A 80 -12.77 6.16 -3.96
C LEU A 80 -13.97 6.30 -3.04
N CYS A 81 -14.65 7.44 -3.13
CA CYS A 81 -15.93 7.62 -2.46
C CYS A 81 -16.95 6.62 -3.01
N ARG A 82 -17.74 6.00 -2.12
CA ARG A 82 -18.75 5.00 -2.51
C ARG A 82 -19.96 5.61 -3.23
N GLU A 83 -20.18 6.91 -3.09
CA GLU A 83 -21.32 7.60 -3.68
C GLU A 83 -20.98 8.30 -4.99
N CYS A 84 -19.89 9.07 -5.02
CA CYS A 84 -19.52 9.88 -6.17
C CYS A 84 -18.34 9.31 -6.99
N HIS A 85 -17.69 8.24 -6.51
CA HIS A 85 -16.48 7.66 -7.10
C HIS A 85 -15.32 8.66 -7.27
N SER A 86 -15.34 9.77 -6.54
CA SER A 86 -14.24 10.73 -6.54
C SER A 86 -13.03 10.14 -5.79
N PRO A 87 -11.81 10.31 -6.32
CA PRO A 87 -10.58 10.01 -5.59
C PRO A 87 -10.19 11.10 -4.57
N ASP A 88 -10.85 12.26 -4.61
CA ASP A 88 -10.61 13.40 -3.71
C ASP A 88 -11.27 13.16 -2.35
N THR A 89 -10.85 12.11 -1.65
CA THR A 89 -11.34 11.78 -0.31
C THR A 89 -10.23 11.88 0.71
N ILE A 90 -10.56 12.15 1.97
CA ILE A 90 -9.65 12.24 3.10
C ILE A 90 -9.92 11.05 4.03
N LEU A 91 -8.87 10.33 4.40
CA LEU A 91 -8.95 9.26 5.40
C LEU A 91 -8.51 9.80 6.75
N THR A 92 -9.47 10.03 7.65
CA THR A 92 -9.23 10.50 9.02
C THR A 92 -9.23 9.31 9.99
N GLN A 93 -8.30 9.31 10.95
CA GLN A 93 -8.25 8.31 12.02
C GLN A 93 -8.74 8.96 13.30
N ASP A 94 -9.78 8.39 13.90
CA ASP A 94 -10.33 8.85 15.17
C ASP A 94 -9.61 8.23 16.37
N ASP A 95 -9.84 8.77 17.57
CA ASP A 95 -9.18 8.36 18.83
C ASP A 95 -9.40 6.86 19.16
N ASN A 96 -10.49 6.30 18.65
CA ASN A 96 -10.83 4.88 18.79
C ASN A 96 -10.14 3.95 17.77
N LYS A 97 -9.19 4.46 16.97
CA LYS A 97 -8.52 3.75 15.86
C LYS A 97 -9.48 3.30 14.75
N CYS A 98 -10.63 3.95 14.64
CA CYS A 98 -11.53 3.81 13.51
C CYS A 98 -11.06 4.74 12.39
N PHE A 99 -11.06 4.24 11.15
CA PHE A 99 -10.78 5.05 9.97
C PHE A 99 -12.11 5.51 9.36
N PHE A 100 -12.21 6.80 9.07
CA PHE A 100 -13.35 7.43 8.42
C PHE A 100 -12.92 7.98 7.06
N LEU A 101 -13.71 7.69 6.04
CA LEU A 101 -13.50 8.19 4.68
C LEU A 101 -14.46 9.35 4.46
N GLU A 102 -13.92 10.55 4.31
CA GLU A 102 -14.67 11.78 4.08
C GLU A 102 -14.45 12.23 2.63
N CYS A 103 -15.51 12.61 1.93
CA CYS A 103 -15.45 13.16 0.57
C CYS A 103 -15.62 14.69 0.61
#